data_AF-A0A2P7MTY0-F1
#
_entry.id   AF-A0A2P7MTY0-F1
#
_cell.length_a   1.000
_cell.length_b   1.000
_cell.length_c   1.000
_cell.angle_alpha   90.00
_cell.angle_beta   90.00
_cell.angle_gamma   90.00
#
_symmetry.space_group_name_H-M   'P 1'
#
loop_
_entity.id
_entity.type
_entity.pdbx_description
1 polymer ?
#
loop_
_entity_poly.entity_id
_entity_poly.type
_entity_poly.pdbx_seq_one_letter_code
_entity_poly.pdbx_strand_id
1 'polypeptide(L)' 'MAAPSADAREQFIVSIRADEARARLAAEQGDLPQAARFIIAALDGERRMAATGPQVLQLIKPRG' A
#
# COMPACT_ATOMS: atom_id res chain seq x y z
N MET A 1 -13.98 11.15 -5.11
CA MET A 1 -12.56 11.22 -4.72
C MET A 1 -11.74 11.35 -5.99
N ALA A 2 -10.88 12.37 -6.09
CA ALA A 2 -10.01 12.57 -7.25
C ALA A 2 -8.94 11.47 -7.31
N ALA A 3 -8.54 11.06 -8.52
CA ALA A 3 -7.36 10.22 -8.70
C ALA A 3 -6.14 10.93 -8.07
N PRO A 4 -5.22 10.18 -7.44
CA PRO A 4 -4.04 10.75 -6.83
C PRO A 4 -3.22 11.37 -7.96
N SER A 5 -2.66 12.56 -7.71
CA SER A 5 -1.74 13.18 -8.67
C SER A 5 -0.61 12.22 -9.00
N ALA A 6 -0.03 12.36 -10.19
CA ALA A 6 1.17 11.59 -10.56
C ALA A 6 2.24 11.64 -9.46
N ASP A 7 2.39 12.80 -8.81
CA ASP A 7 3.27 13.02 -7.66
C ASP A 7 2.92 12.15 -6.44
N ALA A 8 1.64 12.01 -6.11
CA ALA A 8 1.20 11.16 -4.99
C ALA A 8 1.45 9.67 -5.29
N ARG A 9 1.27 9.25 -6.55
CA ARG A 9 1.60 7.88 -6.99
C ARG A 9 3.10 7.60 -6.90
N GLU A 10 3.92 8.56 -7.33
CA GLU A 10 5.39 8.47 -7.24
C GLU A 10 5.86 8.40 -5.79
N GLN A 11 5.27 9.19 -4.89
CA GLN A 11 5.56 9.15 -3.46
C GLN A 11 5.25 7.77 -2.85
N PHE A 12 4.14 7.13 -3.24
CA PHE A 12 3.85 5.77 -2.79
C PHE A 12 4.91 4.78 -3.28
N ILE A 13 5.33 4.85 -4.55
CA ILE A 13 6.36 3.97 -5.10
C ILE A 13 7.68 4.12 -4.34
N VAL A 14 8.10 5.36 -4.05
CA VAL A 14 9.32 5.63 -3.28
C VAL A 14 9.22 5.07 -1.86
N SER A 15 8.09 5.29 -1.18
CA SER A 15 7.88 4.79 0.18
C SER A 15 7.87 3.25 0.24
N ILE A 16 7.16 2.60 -0.68
CA ILE A 16 7.05 1.13 -0.76
C ILE A 16 8.46 0.52 -0.89
N ARG A 17 9.26 1.02 -1.83
CA ARG A 17 10.64 0.54 -2.04
C ARG A 17 11.53 0.73 -0.82
N ALA A 18 11.37 1.84 -0.11
CA ALA A 18 12.13 2.10 1.10
C ALA A 18 11.77 1.11 2.21
N ASP A 19 10.48 0.81 2.38
CA ASP A 19 10.02 -0.13 3.39
C ASP A 19 10.39 -1.58 3.03
N GLU A 20 10.35 -1.98 1.75
CA GLU A 20 10.88 -3.28 1.29
C GLU A 20 12.37 -3.45 1.60
N ALA A 21 13.18 -2.42 1.35
CA ALA A 21 14.61 -2.45 1.64
C ALA A 21 14.87 -2.58 3.15
N ARG A 22 14.12 -1.85 3.98
CA ARG A 22 14.21 -1.94 5.44
C ARG A 22 13.74 -3.29 5.97
N ALA A 23 12.69 -3.86 5.39
CA ALA A 23 12.21 -5.19 5.74
C ALA A 23 13.30 -6.25 5.50
N ARG A 24 13.96 -6.18 4.34
CA ARG A 24 15.08 -7.09 4.00
C ARG A 24 16.23 -6.94 5.00
N LEU A 25 16.65 -5.71 5.29
CA LEU A 25 17.72 -5.45 6.25
C LEU A 25 17.39 -5.98 7.65
N ALA A 26 16.17 -5.74 8.14
CA ALA A 26 15.73 -6.24 9.45
C ALA A 26 15.69 -7.77 9.48
N ALA A 27 15.23 -8.42 8.41
CA ALA A 27 15.21 -9.87 8.29
C ALA A 27 16.63 -10.47 8.27
N GLU A 28 17.58 -9.85 7.55
CA GLU A 28 18.98 -10.26 7.51
C GLU A 28 19.66 -10.13 8.89
N GLN A 29 19.20 -9.20 9.72
CA GLN A 29 19.65 -9.03 11.11
C GLN A 29 18.94 -9.96 12.11
N GLY A 30 17.94 -10.73 11.66
CA GLY A 30 17.13 -11.59 12.52
C GLY A 30 16.03 -10.86 13.31
N ASP A 31 15.81 -9.56 13.08
CA ASP A 31 14.71 -8.79 13.67
C ASP A 31 13.43 -8.99 12.86
N LEU A 32 12.86 -10.19 12.99
CA LEU A 32 11.62 -10.56 12.32
C LEU A 32 10.43 -9.67 12.70
N PRO A 33 10.26 -9.22 13.97
CA PRO A 33 9.21 -8.27 14.31
C PRO A 33 9.32 -6.95 13.55
N GLN A 34 10.52 -6.38 13.35
CA GLN A 34 10.65 -5.18 12.53
C GLN A 34 10.45 -5.44 11.05
N ALA A 35 10.98 -6.55 10.54
CA ALA A 35 10.77 -6.93 9.15
C ALA A 35 9.27 -7.00 8.82
N ALA A 36 8.47 -7.61 9.71
CA ALA A 36 7.03 -7.70 9.56
C ALA A 36 6.34 -6.32 9.54
N ARG A 37 6.77 -5.37 10.38
CA ARG A 37 6.20 -4.01 10.37
C ARG A 37 6.46 -3.29 9.05
N PHE A 38 7.68 -3.39 8.52
CA PHE A 38 8.02 -2.79 7.24
C PHE A 38 7.27 -3.44 6.07
N ILE A 39 7.09 -4.77 6.09
CA ILE A 39 6.27 -5.47 5.09
C ILE A 39 4.82 -4.96 5.10
N ILE A 40 4.21 -4.84 6.29
CA ILE A 40 2.84 -4.31 6.40
C ILE A 40 2.74 -2.88 5.87
N ALA A 41 3.74 -2.03 6.16
CA ALA A 41 3.78 -0.65 5.66
C ALA A 41 3.85 -0.58 4.13
N ALA A 42 4.70 -1.42 3.50
CA ALA A 42 4.78 -1.53 2.04
C ALA A 42 3.44 -1.97 1.42
N LEU A 43 2.82 -3.01 1.97
CA LEU A 43 1.51 -3.52 1.51
C LEU A 43 0.39 -2.48 1.64
N ASP A 44 0.40 -1.67 2.69
CA ASP A 44 -0.57 -0.58 2.85
C ASP A 44 -0.34 0.53 1.80
N GLY A 45 0.91 0.81 1.44
CA GLY A 45 1.27 1.70 0.34
C GLY A 45 0.73 1.18 -1.00
N GLU A 46 0.94 -0.10 -1.30
CA GLU A 46 0.40 -0.75 -2.50
C GLU A 46 -1.13 -0.67 -2.55
N ARG A 47 -1.80 -0.96 -1.43
CA ARG A 47 -3.26 -0.88 -1.33
C ARG A 47 -3.77 0.53 -1.63
N ARG A 48 -3.11 1.58 -1.12
CA ARG A 48 -3.50 2.98 -1.37
C ARG A 48 -3.24 3.40 -2.83
N MET A 49 -2.15 2.92 -3.41
CA MET A 49 -1.84 3.10 -4.83
C MET A 49 -2.84 2.38 -5.75
N ALA A 50 -3.37 1.23 -5.33
CA ALA A 50 -4.33 0.43 -6.10
C ALA A 50 -5.79 0.89 -5.91
N ALA A 51 -6.17 1.32 -4.70
CA ALA A 51 -7.52 1.77 -4.34
C ALA A 51 -7.95 3.08 -5.03
N THR A 52 -7.12 3.64 -5.89
CA THR A 52 -7.35 4.89 -6.60
C THR A 52 -7.83 4.72 -8.04
N GLY A 53 -8.31 3.53 -8.39
CA GLY A 53 -9.14 3.28 -9.58
C GLY A 53 -10.61 3.65 -9.39
N PRO A 54 -11.44 3.65 -10.46
CA PRO A 54 -12.86 3.96 -10.37
C PRO A 54 -13.56 3.02 -9.38
N GLN A 55 -14.12 3.59 -8.31
CA GLN A 55 -14.91 2.82 -7.35
C GLN A 55 -16.27 2.52 -8.00
N VAL A 56 -16.45 1.29 -8.51
CA VAL A 56 -17.75 0.84 -9.02
C VAL A 56 -18.65 0.59 -7.81
N LEU A 57 -19.49 1.57 -7.50
CA LEU A 57 -20.52 1.42 -6.47
C LEU A 57 -21.60 0.48 -7.00
N GLN A 58 -21.53 -0.81 -6.65
CA GLN A 58 -22.61 -1.75 -6.96
C GLN A 58 -23.77 -1.50 -6.01
N LEU A 59 -24.75 -0.71 -6.46
CA LEU A 59 -26.00 -0.52 -5.74
C LEU A 59 -26.79 -1.83 -5.79
N ILE A 60 -26.82 -2.58 -4.69
CA ILE A 60 -27.73 -3.73 -4.57
C ILE A 60 -29.14 -3.17 -4.37
N LYS A 61 -30.02 -3.33 -5.35
CA LYS A 61 -31.44 -2.96 -5.20
C LYS A 61 -32.09 -3.91 -4.18
N PRO A 62 -32.74 -3.40 -3.12
CA PRO A 62 -33.49 -4.25 -2.21
C PRO A 62 -34.65 -4.91 -2.96
N ARG A 63 -34.83 -6.21 -2.73
CA ARG A 63 -36.00 -6.94 -3.23
C ARG A 63 -37.14 -6.71 -2.25
N GLY A 64 -38.04 -5.79 -2.62
CA GLY A 64 -39.41 -5.74 -2.12
C GLY A 64 -40.33 -6.53 -3.03
#